data_AF-X0UIJ3-F1
#
_entry.id   AF-X0UIJ3-F1
#
_cell.length_a   1.000
_cell.length_b   1.000
_cell.length_c   1.000
_cell.angle_alpha   90.00
_cell.angle_beta   90.00
_cell.angle_gamma   90.00
#
_symmetry.space_group_name_H-M   'P 1'
#
loop_
_entity.id
_entity.type
_entity.pdbx_description
1 polymer ?
#
loop_
_entity_poly.entity_id
_entity_poly.type
_entity_poly.pdbx_seq_one_letter_code
_entity_poly.pdbx_strand_id
1 'polypeptide(L)'
;MEKLLPTIKSRCQIIRFALIDEERIIEKLKEAGLEQKKAQYFARLAEGSLGAATQWAQLELADANLYQTKKELVDSLCNLQYADALELAEWLLDESKEIAGTWADLDKTTSKTDINRRASRTLIRIIISALSDAMQLNVTAEKGLTNFDQKEQIKKLAGRFGPEQAAEKIADCFRTLRWIDASANEKLIFEQLLLNLAISGRMKV
;
A
#
# COMPACT_ATOMS: atom_id res chain seq x y z
N MET A 1 5.94 -18.28 -0.73
CA MET A 1 6.80 -19.39 -1.23
C MET A 1 6.05 -20.73 -1.37
N GLU A 2 4.82 -20.85 -0.87
CA GLU A 2 4.01 -22.07 -0.95
C GLU A 2 3.35 -22.32 -2.31
N LYS A 3 3.31 -21.33 -3.22
CA LYS A 3 2.63 -21.44 -4.53
C LYS A 3 3.41 -22.19 -5.63
N LEU A 4 4.67 -22.60 -5.41
CA LEU A 4 5.46 -23.35 -6.40
C LEU A 4 5.29 -24.86 -6.21
N LEU A 5 5.11 -25.59 -7.32
CA LEU A 5 4.94 -27.03 -7.32
C LEU A 5 6.14 -27.74 -6.65
N PRO A 6 5.90 -28.79 -5.84
CA PRO A 6 6.96 -29.53 -5.14
C PRO A 6 8.06 -30.06 -6.06
N THR A 7 7.69 -30.42 -7.29
CA THR A 7 8.61 -30.97 -8.31
C THR A 7 9.59 -29.95 -8.89
N ILE A 8 9.24 -28.65 -8.87
CA ILE A 8 10.16 -27.57 -9.26
C ILE A 8 11.12 -27.27 -8.10
N LYS A 9 10.60 -27.27 -6.86
CA LYS A 9 11.41 -27.00 -5.66
C LYS A 9 12.56 -27.99 -5.47
N SER A 10 12.37 -29.27 -5.84
CA SER A 10 13.42 -30.29 -5.68
C SER A 10 14.52 -30.22 -6.74
N ARG A 11 14.28 -29.54 -7.87
CA ARG A 11 15.21 -29.46 -9.00
C ARG A 11 15.92 -28.11 -9.15
N CYS A 12 15.56 -27.12 -8.33
CA CYS A 12 16.14 -25.78 -8.37
C CYS A 12 16.88 -25.44 -7.07
N GLN A 13 18.02 -24.74 -7.19
CA GLN A 13 18.71 -24.16 -6.04
C GLN A 13 17.94 -22.92 -5.54
N ILE A 14 17.62 -22.89 -4.24
CA ILE A 14 16.94 -21.76 -3.62
C ILE A 14 17.98 -20.74 -3.16
N ILE A 15 18.06 -19.60 -3.84
CA ILE A 15 18.84 -18.44 -3.40
C ILE A 15 17.89 -17.47 -2.69
N ARG A 16 18.17 -17.15 -1.43
CA ARG A 16 17.36 -16.22 -0.64
C ARG A 16 18.01 -14.84 -0.67
N PHE A 17 17.33 -13.88 -1.27
CA PHE A 17 17.70 -12.47 -1.17
C PHE A 17 17.24 -11.93 0.19
N ALA A 18 18.16 -11.30 0.93
CA ALA A 18 17.84 -10.65 2.19
C ALA A 18 17.22 -9.27 1.94
N LEU A 19 16.49 -8.76 2.93
CA LEU A 19 16.00 -7.38 2.93
C LEU A 19 17.18 -6.41 3.01
N ILE A 20 17.03 -5.26 2.35
CA ILE A 20 18.03 -4.20 2.37
C ILE A 20 17.68 -3.22 3.49
N ASP A 21 18.69 -2.75 4.22
CA ASP A 21 18.52 -1.77 5.29
C ASP A 21 17.84 -0.48 4.79
N GLU A 22 16.94 0.07 5.61
CA GLU A 22 16.17 1.29 5.32
C GLU A 22 17.09 2.45 4.90
N GLU A 23 18.19 2.66 5.64
CA GLU A 23 19.14 3.75 5.40
C GLU A 23 19.74 3.68 3.99
N ARG A 24 20.11 2.47 3.54
CA ARG A 24 20.68 2.25 2.21
C ARG A 24 19.66 2.49 1.10
N ILE A 25 18.39 2.18 1.34
CA ILE A 25 17.32 2.50 0.39
C ILE A 25 17.15 4.03 0.34
N ILE A 26 17.08 4.71 1.48
CA ILE A 26 16.95 6.18 1.55
C ILE A 26 18.08 6.87 0.78
N GLU A 27 19.33 6.46 0.98
CA GLU A 27 20.49 6.99 0.25
C GLU A 27 20.29 6.87 -1.26
N LYS A 28 19.89 5.68 -1.74
CA LYS A 28 19.64 5.44 -3.17
C LYS A 28 18.50 6.29 -3.73
N LEU A 29 17.42 6.48 -2.98
CA LEU A 29 16.31 7.33 -3.43
C LEU A 29 16.70 8.81 -3.48
N LYS A 30 17.56 9.27 -2.56
CA LYS A 30 18.11 10.63 -2.59
C LYS A 30 19.05 10.86 -3.75
N GLU A 31 19.90 9.89 -4.06
CA GLU A 31 20.76 9.92 -5.26
C GLU A 31 19.92 10.04 -6.55
N ALA A 32 18.71 9.45 -6.55
CA ALA A 32 17.77 9.58 -7.66
C ALA A 32 17.07 10.96 -7.72
N GLY A 33 17.33 11.87 -6.79
CA GLY A 33 16.80 13.24 -6.78
C GLY A 33 15.56 13.45 -5.92
N LEU A 34 15.15 12.45 -5.13
CA LEU A 34 13.96 12.56 -4.29
C LEU A 34 14.25 13.31 -2.97
N GLU A 35 13.30 14.14 -2.53
CA GLU A 35 13.38 14.85 -1.24
C GLU A 35 13.50 13.87 -0.06
N GLN A 36 14.29 14.22 0.97
CA GLN A 36 14.55 13.40 2.17
C GLN A 36 13.27 12.81 2.78
N LYS A 37 12.20 13.61 2.91
CA LYS A 37 10.95 13.18 3.55
C LYS A 37 10.24 12.12 2.72
N LYS A 38 10.14 12.33 1.40
CA LYS A 38 9.52 11.37 0.46
C LYS A 38 10.36 10.10 0.34
N ALA A 39 11.69 10.22 0.30
CA ALA A 39 12.62 9.09 0.29
C ALA A 39 12.46 8.20 1.53
N GLN A 40 12.38 8.80 2.72
CA GLN A 40 12.13 8.06 3.95
C GLN A 40 10.78 7.33 3.93
N TYR A 41 9.73 7.99 3.44
CA TYR A 41 8.41 7.38 3.32
C TYR A 41 8.43 6.15 2.39
N PHE A 42 8.91 6.29 1.16
CA PHE A 42 8.91 5.17 0.20
C PHE A 42 9.87 4.05 0.60
N ALA A 43 10.97 4.35 1.28
CA ALA A 43 11.86 3.33 1.83
C ALA A 43 11.14 2.45 2.86
N ARG A 44 10.36 3.06 3.77
CA ARG A 44 9.56 2.33 4.77
C ARG A 44 8.40 1.57 4.14
N LEU A 45 7.67 2.20 3.21
CA LEU A 45 6.59 1.55 2.46
C LEU A 45 7.08 0.30 1.69
N ALA A 46 8.37 0.28 1.32
CA ALA A 46 8.93 -0.81 0.53
C ALA A 46 9.36 -2.02 1.36
N GLU A 47 9.38 -1.91 2.69
CA GLU A 47 9.72 -2.98 3.63
C GLU A 47 11.02 -3.72 3.25
N GLY A 48 12.05 -2.97 2.85
CA GLY A 48 13.36 -3.51 2.45
C GLY A 48 13.50 -3.90 0.96
N SER A 49 12.45 -3.68 0.15
CA SER A 49 12.48 -3.91 -1.30
C SER A 49 12.99 -2.67 -2.06
N LEU A 50 14.29 -2.65 -2.41
CA LEU A 50 14.87 -1.56 -3.21
C LEU A 50 14.14 -1.36 -4.55
N GLY A 51 13.76 -2.45 -5.22
CA GLY A 51 13.05 -2.38 -6.50
C GLY A 51 11.72 -1.64 -6.38
N ALA A 52 10.89 -1.97 -5.38
CA ALA A 52 9.62 -1.28 -5.16
C ALA A 52 9.83 0.20 -4.80
N ALA A 53 10.80 0.49 -3.93
CA ALA A 53 11.14 1.85 -3.52
C ALA A 53 11.54 2.74 -4.71
N THR A 54 12.45 2.25 -5.56
CA THR A 54 12.90 2.98 -6.77
C THR A 54 11.75 3.19 -7.75
N GLN A 55 10.89 2.19 -7.91
CA GLN A 55 9.73 2.30 -8.80
C GLN A 55 8.74 3.38 -8.35
N TRP A 56 8.46 3.48 -7.05
CA TRP A 56 7.60 4.55 -6.53
C TRP A 56 8.27 5.92 -6.56
N ALA A 57 9.58 6.00 -6.32
CA ALA A 57 10.32 7.24 -6.47
C ALA A 57 10.32 7.75 -7.92
N GLN A 58 10.44 6.86 -8.91
CA GLN A 58 10.35 7.23 -10.32
C GLN A 58 8.99 7.82 -10.68
N LEU A 59 7.90 7.25 -10.18
CA LEU A 59 6.56 7.81 -10.37
C LEU A 59 6.42 9.19 -9.73
N GLU A 60 6.91 9.33 -8.49
CA GLU A 60 6.85 10.60 -7.77
C GLU A 60 7.65 11.70 -8.50
N LEU A 61 8.80 11.34 -9.09
CA LEU A 61 9.60 12.26 -9.91
C LEU A 61 8.99 12.54 -11.28
N ALA A 62 8.09 11.68 -11.75
CA ALA A 62 7.31 11.87 -12.97
C ALA A 62 5.95 12.55 -12.70
N ASP A 63 5.84 13.27 -11.58
CA ASP A 63 4.65 14.03 -11.17
C ASP A 63 3.36 13.19 -11.03
N ALA A 64 3.47 11.88 -10.73
CA ALA A 64 2.32 11.03 -10.42
C ALA A 64 1.64 11.38 -9.08
N ASN A 65 2.21 12.32 -8.31
CA ASN A 65 1.69 12.82 -7.03
C ASN A 65 1.38 11.74 -5.97
N LEU A 66 2.04 10.58 -6.01
CA LEU A 66 1.80 9.46 -5.11
C LEU A 66 1.86 9.86 -3.63
N TYR A 67 2.82 10.71 -3.26
CA TYR A 67 2.94 11.17 -1.88
C TYR A 67 1.73 12.00 -1.43
N GLN A 68 1.13 12.76 -2.33
CA GLN A 68 -0.08 13.55 -2.05
C GLN A 68 -1.34 12.67 -2.05
N THR A 69 -1.51 11.78 -3.04
CA THR A 69 -2.57 10.76 -3.06
C THR A 69 -2.57 9.94 -1.77
N LYS A 70 -1.37 9.55 -1.29
CA LYS A 70 -1.20 8.90 0.00
C LYS A 70 -1.77 9.71 1.15
N LYS A 71 -1.52 11.02 1.19
CA LYS A 71 -1.96 11.87 2.29
C LYS A 71 -3.48 11.98 2.34
N GLU A 72 -4.09 12.17 1.18
CA GLU A 72 -5.54 12.24 1.01
C GLU A 72 -6.20 10.90 1.36
N LEU A 73 -5.65 9.79 0.88
CA LEU A 73 -6.16 8.46 1.18
C LEU A 73 -6.14 8.18 2.69
N VAL A 74 -5.02 8.44 3.37
CA VAL A 74 -4.91 8.22 4.83
C VAL A 74 -5.88 9.12 5.59
N ASP A 75 -6.10 10.35 5.14
CA ASP A 75 -7.05 11.27 5.78
C ASP A 75 -8.51 10.79 5.60
N SER A 76 -8.88 10.38 4.38
CA SER A 76 -10.20 9.82 4.08
C SER A 76 -10.48 8.56 4.89
N LEU A 77 -9.50 7.67 5.07
CA LEU A 77 -9.66 6.47 5.90
C LEU A 77 -9.97 6.77 7.37
N CYS A 78 -9.48 7.89 7.90
CA CYS A 78 -9.72 8.28 9.30
C CYS A 78 -11.20 8.54 9.55
N ASN A 79 -11.86 9.22 8.60
CA ASN A 79 -13.24 9.67 8.74
C ASN A 79 -14.25 8.80 7.98
N LEU A 80 -13.78 7.80 7.24
CA LEU A 80 -14.59 6.94 6.37
C LEU A 80 -15.83 6.39 7.09
N GLN A 81 -17.02 6.80 6.68
CA GLN A 81 -18.27 6.18 7.09
C GLN A 81 -18.79 5.24 5.99
N TYR A 82 -19.87 4.51 6.30
CA TYR A 82 -20.48 3.58 5.34
C TYR A 82 -21.04 4.32 4.12
N ALA A 83 -21.57 5.53 4.31
CA ALA A 83 -22.10 6.36 3.24
C ALA A 83 -21.02 6.82 2.25
N ASP A 84 -19.80 7.09 2.74
CA ASP A 84 -18.69 7.62 1.94
C ASP A 84 -17.92 6.51 1.20
N ALA A 85 -18.17 5.25 1.51
CA ALA A 85 -17.36 4.13 1.02
C ALA A 85 -17.40 3.96 -0.50
N LEU A 86 -18.54 4.24 -1.13
CA LEU A 86 -18.67 4.15 -2.59
C LEU A 86 -17.99 5.33 -3.29
N GLU A 87 -18.12 6.54 -2.73
CA GLU A 87 -17.45 7.73 -3.24
C GLU A 87 -15.93 7.59 -3.16
N LEU A 88 -15.41 7.12 -2.01
CA LEU A 88 -13.98 6.86 -1.87
C LEU A 88 -13.50 5.71 -2.77
N ALA A 89 -14.36 4.74 -3.11
CA ALA A 89 -14.02 3.68 -4.06
C ALA A 89 -13.88 4.21 -5.49
N GLU A 90 -14.75 5.13 -5.88
CA GLU A 90 -14.66 5.83 -7.16
C GLU A 90 -13.41 6.70 -7.23
N TRP A 91 -13.13 7.46 -6.17
CA TRP A 91 -11.88 8.23 -6.06
C TRP A 91 -10.63 7.33 -6.17
N LEU A 92 -10.59 6.21 -5.45
CA LEU A 92 -9.48 5.24 -5.57
C LEU A 92 -9.31 4.69 -6.98
N LEU A 93 -10.42 4.48 -7.70
CA LEU A 93 -10.37 3.99 -9.07
C LEU A 93 -9.76 5.03 -10.00
N ASP A 94 -10.10 6.30 -9.83
CA ASP A 94 -9.57 7.39 -10.65
C ASP A 94 -8.10 7.65 -10.35
N GLU A 95 -7.71 7.71 -9.07
CA GLU A 95 -6.30 7.79 -8.68
C GLU A 95 -5.48 6.60 -9.21
N SER A 96 -6.06 5.40 -9.21
CA SER A 96 -5.40 4.22 -9.80
C SER A 96 -5.15 4.38 -11.30
N LYS A 97 -6.09 4.98 -12.04
CA LYS A 97 -5.93 5.25 -13.48
C LYS A 97 -4.86 6.30 -13.74
N GLU A 98 -4.81 7.37 -12.94
CA GLU A 98 -3.78 8.41 -13.08
C GLU A 98 -2.38 7.82 -12.85
N ILE A 99 -2.20 7.06 -11.76
CA ILE A 99 -0.95 6.36 -11.47
C ILE A 99 -0.59 5.37 -12.58
N ALA A 100 -1.58 4.66 -13.13
CA ALA A 100 -1.39 3.74 -14.25
C ALA A 100 -1.01 4.47 -15.54
N GLY A 101 -1.54 5.67 -15.79
CA GLY A 101 -1.18 6.54 -16.91
C GLY A 101 0.30 6.91 -16.86
N THR A 102 0.77 7.44 -15.73
CA THR A 102 2.19 7.77 -15.56
C THR A 102 3.09 6.54 -15.68
N TRP A 103 2.65 5.38 -15.17
CA TRP A 103 3.38 4.12 -15.38
C TRP A 103 3.51 3.73 -16.85
N ALA A 104 2.44 3.90 -17.64
CA ALA A 104 2.45 3.55 -19.05
C ALA A 104 3.41 4.44 -19.86
N ASP A 105 3.61 5.68 -19.44
CA ASP A 105 4.58 6.59 -20.04
C ASP A 105 6.03 6.19 -19.70
N LEU A 106 6.27 5.77 -18.45
CA LEU A 106 7.59 5.34 -17.97
C LEU A 106 7.99 3.92 -18.43
N ASP A 107 7.03 3.00 -18.55
CA ASP A 107 7.25 1.61 -18.93
C ASP A 107 6.33 1.20 -20.08
N LYS A 108 6.85 1.33 -21.30
CA LYS A 108 6.14 0.99 -22.54
C LYS A 108 6.12 -0.50 -22.87
N THR A 109 6.83 -1.31 -22.08
CA THR A 109 7.02 -2.75 -22.34
C THR A 109 6.01 -3.61 -21.59
N THR A 110 5.56 -3.15 -20.43
CA THR A 110 4.59 -3.84 -19.60
C THR A 110 3.17 -3.67 -20.16
N SER A 111 2.35 -4.72 -20.06
CA SER A 111 0.96 -4.67 -20.53
C SER A 111 0.12 -3.67 -19.72
N LYS A 112 -0.88 -3.04 -20.35
CA LYS A 112 -1.81 -2.14 -19.65
C LYS A 112 -2.48 -2.81 -18.44
N THR A 113 -2.84 -4.09 -18.58
CA THR A 113 -3.45 -4.87 -17.49
C THR A 113 -2.49 -5.05 -16.31
N ASP A 114 -1.21 -5.30 -16.56
CA ASP A 114 -0.21 -5.40 -15.49
C ASP A 114 0.04 -4.07 -14.80
N ILE A 115 0.05 -2.98 -15.56
CA ILE A 115 0.20 -1.62 -15.05
C ILE A 115 -0.98 -1.25 -14.15
N ASN A 116 -2.23 -1.47 -14.59
CA ASN A 116 -3.42 -1.19 -13.77
C ASN A 116 -3.40 -1.99 -12.46
N ARG A 117 -3.06 -3.28 -12.53
CA ARG A 117 -2.91 -4.10 -11.32
C ARG A 117 -1.84 -3.54 -10.38
N ARG A 118 -0.73 -3.04 -10.93
CA ARG A 118 0.37 -2.46 -10.15
C ARG A 118 -0.02 -1.14 -9.49
N ALA A 119 -0.75 -0.27 -10.18
CA ALA A 119 -1.29 0.97 -9.61
C ALA A 119 -2.25 0.64 -8.45
N SER A 120 -3.23 -0.22 -8.70
CA SER A 120 -4.18 -0.69 -7.69
C SER A 120 -3.48 -1.30 -6.47
N ARG A 121 -2.48 -2.18 -6.67
CA ARG A 121 -1.69 -2.74 -5.55
C ARG A 121 -0.95 -1.67 -4.74
N THR A 122 -0.51 -0.59 -5.37
CA THR A 122 0.19 0.51 -4.69
C THR A 122 -0.75 1.23 -3.72
N LEU A 123 -1.98 1.54 -4.16
CA LEU A 123 -3.00 2.13 -3.28
C LEU A 123 -3.32 1.21 -2.10
N ILE A 124 -3.52 -0.09 -2.33
CA ILE A 124 -3.77 -1.05 -1.24
C ILE A 124 -2.59 -1.15 -0.27
N ARG A 125 -1.34 -1.08 -0.76
CA ARG A 125 -0.15 -1.03 0.10
C ARG A 125 -0.11 0.20 0.99
N ILE A 126 -0.54 1.35 0.49
CA ILE A 126 -0.65 2.57 1.30
C ILE A 126 -1.66 2.34 2.44
N ILE A 127 -2.83 1.76 2.14
CA ILE A 127 -3.84 1.41 3.16
C ILE A 127 -3.26 0.45 4.21
N ILE A 128 -2.56 -0.61 3.78
CA ILE A 128 -1.90 -1.57 4.68
C ILE A 128 -0.89 -0.87 5.59
N SER A 129 -0.08 0.05 5.05
CA SER A 129 0.92 0.78 5.84
C SER A 129 0.27 1.61 6.95
N ALA A 130 -0.85 2.29 6.66
CA ALA A 130 -1.56 3.12 7.63
C ALA A 130 -2.22 2.27 8.73
N LEU A 131 -2.83 1.14 8.36
CA LEU A 131 -3.40 0.19 9.34
C LEU A 131 -2.31 -0.48 10.18
N SER A 132 -1.15 -0.77 9.59
CA SER A 132 -0.01 -1.36 10.31
C SER A 132 0.57 -0.37 11.32
N ASP A 133 0.72 0.88 10.94
CA ASP A 133 1.15 1.94 11.86
C ASP A 133 0.13 2.14 13.00
N ALA A 134 -1.18 2.12 12.69
CA ALA A 134 -2.24 2.21 13.70
C ALA A 134 -2.23 1.01 14.66
N MET A 135 -1.96 -0.20 14.15
CA MET A 135 -1.78 -1.40 14.96
C MET A 135 -0.53 -1.28 15.85
N GLN A 136 0.60 -0.84 15.31
CA GLN A 136 1.87 -0.69 16.04
C GLN A 136 1.79 0.37 17.14
N LEU A 137 1.10 1.48 16.89
CA LEU A 137 0.93 2.56 17.88
C LEU A 137 0.22 2.07 19.16
N ASN A 138 -0.62 1.05 19.05
CA ASN A 138 -1.29 0.43 20.20
C ASN A 138 -0.41 -0.58 20.96
N VAL A 139 0.73 -1.02 20.41
CA VAL A 139 1.55 -2.12 20.94
C VAL A 139 2.95 -1.67 21.36
N THR A 140 3.56 -0.71 20.66
CA THR A 140 4.93 -0.23 20.88
C THR A 140 5.02 1.29 20.83
N ALA A 141 6.12 1.86 21.34
CA ALA A 141 6.41 3.28 21.18
C ALA A 141 6.50 3.68 19.69
N GLU A 142 6.21 4.95 19.36
CA GLU A 142 6.07 5.54 18.00
C GLU A 142 7.30 5.43 17.06
N LYS A 143 8.28 4.58 17.35
CA LYS A 143 9.54 4.50 16.60
C LYS A 143 9.35 3.67 15.33
N GLY A 144 9.61 4.28 14.17
CA GLY A 144 9.70 3.57 12.89
C GLY A 144 8.43 3.56 12.03
N LEU A 145 7.38 4.31 12.38
CA LEU A 145 6.14 4.36 11.60
C LEU A 145 6.38 4.79 10.15
N THR A 146 5.69 4.14 9.21
CA THR A 146 5.80 4.46 7.78
C THR A 146 5.22 5.84 7.49
N ASN A 147 4.05 6.14 8.05
CA ASN A 147 3.29 7.37 7.89
C ASN A 147 3.65 8.40 8.97
N PHE A 148 4.95 8.56 9.25
CA PHE A 148 5.49 9.45 10.28
C PHE A 148 5.08 10.93 10.10
N ASP A 149 4.68 11.32 8.89
CA ASP A 149 4.23 12.64 8.50
C ASP A 149 2.73 12.90 8.75
N GLN A 150 1.94 11.86 9.09
CA GLN A 150 0.50 11.92 9.35
C GLN A 150 0.15 11.31 10.73
N LYS A 151 0.92 11.67 11.76
CA LYS A 151 0.77 11.10 13.11
C LYS A 151 -0.65 11.22 13.68
N GLU A 152 -1.29 12.37 13.49
CA GLU A 152 -2.64 12.60 14.03
C GLU A 152 -3.68 11.73 13.33
N GLN A 153 -3.56 11.52 12.02
CA GLN A 153 -4.39 10.56 11.28
C GLN A 153 -4.16 9.13 11.77
N ILE A 154 -2.90 8.71 11.96
CA ILE A 154 -2.59 7.38 12.48
C ILE A 154 -3.17 7.18 13.89
N LYS A 155 -3.12 8.20 14.76
CA LYS A 155 -3.78 8.15 16.08
C LYS A 155 -5.29 8.01 15.97
N LYS A 156 -5.94 8.72 15.05
CA LYS A 156 -7.39 8.57 14.79
C LYS A 156 -7.72 7.14 14.33
N LEU A 157 -6.93 6.59 13.41
CA LEU A 157 -7.09 5.20 12.96
C LEU A 157 -6.88 4.20 14.11
N ALA A 158 -5.87 4.42 14.95
CA ALA A 158 -5.61 3.58 16.12
C ALA A 158 -6.72 3.65 17.18
N GLY A 159 -7.39 4.80 17.31
CA GLY A 159 -8.58 4.95 18.15
C GLY A 159 -9.83 4.29 17.56
N ARG A 160 -9.91 4.19 16.23
CA ARG A 160 -11.01 3.54 15.51
C ARG A 160 -10.89 2.02 15.50
N PHE A 161 -9.68 1.50 15.32
CA PHE A 161 -9.38 0.08 15.27
C PHE A 161 -8.35 -0.29 16.33
N GLY A 162 -8.77 -1.12 17.30
CA GLY A 162 -7.81 -1.77 18.19
C GLY A 162 -6.88 -2.74 17.42
N PRO A 163 -5.81 -3.26 18.05
CA PRO A 163 -4.81 -4.12 17.39
C PRO A 163 -5.40 -5.31 16.62
N GLU A 164 -6.35 -6.03 17.20
CA GLU A 164 -6.99 -7.19 16.58
C GLU A 164 -7.81 -6.78 15.35
N GLN A 165 -8.59 -5.70 15.46
CA GLN A 165 -9.39 -5.20 14.33
C GLN A 165 -8.49 -4.69 13.21
N ALA A 166 -7.41 -3.97 13.54
CA ALA A 166 -6.43 -3.52 12.57
C ALA A 166 -5.79 -4.71 11.83
N ALA A 167 -5.42 -5.78 12.54
CA ALA A 167 -4.93 -7.02 11.94
C ALA A 167 -5.98 -7.68 11.01
N GLU A 168 -7.25 -7.75 11.42
CA GLU A 168 -8.33 -8.25 10.56
C GLU A 168 -8.49 -7.39 9.29
N LYS A 169 -8.42 -6.06 9.40
CA LYS A 169 -8.49 -5.15 8.23
C LYS A 169 -7.28 -5.29 7.31
N ILE A 170 -6.07 -5.49 7.87
CA ILE A 170 -4.87 -5.78 7.10
C ILE A 170 -5.03 -7.10 6.33
N ALA A 171 -5.59 -8.13 6.98
CA ALA A 171 -5.90 -9.40 6.32
C ALA A 171 -6.88 -9.20 5.16
N ASP A 172 -7.91 -8.36 5.32
CA ASP A 172 -8.85 -7.98 4.25
C ASP A 172 -8.13 -7.31 3.08
N CYS A 173 -7.19 -6.40 3.34
CA CYS A 173 -6.35 -5.79 2.30
C CYS A 173 -5.51 -6.84 1.54
N PHE A 174 -4.93 -7.83 2.23
CA PHE A 174 -4.22 -8.93 1.57
C PHE A 174 -5.15 -9.83 0.75
N ARG A 175 -6.43 -9.98 1.13
CA ARG A 175 -7.43 -10.66 0.28
C ARG A 175 -7.68 -9.87 -1.00
N THR A 176 -7.85 -8.56 -0.88
CA THR A 176 -8.00 -7.63 -2.00
C THR A 176 -6.81 -7.68 -2.96
N LEU A 177 -5.57 -7.70 -2.45
CA LEU A 177 -4.38 -7.86 -3.29
C LEU A 177 -4.44 -9.15 -4.14
N ARG A 178 -4.92 -10.26 -3.58
CA ARG A 178 -5.08 -11.52 -4.32
C ARG A 178 -6.16 -11.44 -5.41
N TRP A 179 -7.23 -10.67 -5.19
CA TRP A 179 -8.26 -10.46 -6.20
C TRP A 179 -7.77 -9.56 -7.34
N ILE A 180 -6.95 -8.55 -7.03
CA ILE A 180 -6.25 -7.74 -8.03
C ILE A 180 -5.33 -8.63 -8.88
N ASP A 181 -4.56 -9.54 -8.25
CA ASP A 181 -3.72 -10.51 -8.97
C ASP A 181 -4.53 -11.40 -9.92
N ALA A 182 -5.75 -11.76 -9.51
CA ALA A 182 -6.68 -12.59 -10.28
C ALA A 182 -7.50 -11.81 -11.33
N SER A 183 -7.22 -10.52 -11.52
CA SER A 183 -7.93 -9.65 -12.47
C SER A 183 -9.45 -9.57 -12.25
N ALA A 184 -9.89 -9.60 -10.99
CA ALA A 184 -11.28 -9.31 -10.66
C ALA A 184 -11.60 -7.81 -10.90
N ASN A 185 -12.88 -7.46 -10.96
CA ASN A 185 -13.34 -6.11 -11.28
C ASN A 185 -12.87 -5.10 -10.22
N GLU A 186 -12.05 -4.13 -10.63
CA GLU A 186 -11.37 -3.18 -9.73
C GLU A 186 -12.34 -2.35 -8.89
N LYS A 187 -13.45 -1.88 -9.48
CA LYS A 187 -14.46 -1.10 -8.78
C LYS A 187 -15.08 -1.91 -7.64
N LEU A 188 -15.54 -3.13 -7.93
CA LEU A 188 -16.15 -4.00 -6.90
C LEU A 188 -15.18 -4.36 -5.78
N ILE A 189 -13.90 -4.56 -6.12
CA ILE A 189 -12.86 -4.86 -5.12
C ILE A 189 -12.66 -3.68 -4.17
N PHE A 190 -12.59 -2.45 -4.69
CA PHE A 190 -12.43 -1.25 -3.87
C PHE A 190 -13.67 -0.97 -3.02
N GLU A 191 -14.87 -1.04 -3.60
CA GLU A 191 -16.12 -0.90 -2.86
C GLU A 191 -16.20 -1.91 -1.72
N GLN A 192 -15.95 -3.19 -1.99
CA GLN A 192 -16.01 -4.23 -0.97
C GLN A 192 -14.96 -4.03 0.13
N LEU A 193 -13.74 -3.60 -0.22
CA LEU A 193 -12.71 -3.31 0.78
C LEU A 193 -13.14 -2.13 1.67
N LEU A 194 -13.55 -1.02 1.06
CA LEU A 194 -13.89 0.21 1.79
C LEU A 194 -15.14 0.05 2.64
N LEU A 195 -16.15 -0.69 2.18
CA LEU A 195 -17.31 -1.05 3.00
C LEU A 195 -16.89 -1.87 4.23
N ASN A 196 -15.94 -2.80 4.06
CA ASN A 196 -15.40 -3.56 5.19
C ASN A 196 -14.60 -2.66 6.15
N LEU A 197 -13.84 -1.69 5.64
CA LEU A 197 -13.10 -0.73 6.47
C LEU A 197 -14.03 0.27 7.18
N ALA A 198 -15.13 0.66 6.54
CA ALA A 198 -16.14 1.54 7.13
C ALA A 198 -16.73 0.95 8.42
N ILE A 199 -16.86 -0.38 8.48
CA ILE A 199 -17.39 -1.10 9.63
C ILE A 199 -16.33 -1.22 10.75
N SER A 200 -16.47 -0.41 11.79
CA SER A 200 -15.66 -0.44 13.02
C SER A 200 -16.06 -1.55 14.02
N GLY A 201 -17.07 -2.35 13.71
CA GLY A 201 -17.50 -3.46 14.56
C GLY A 201 -18.12 -4.58 13.75
N ARG A 202 -17.41 -5.71 13.60
CA ARG A 202 -18.12 -6.98 13.44
C ARG A 202 -18.40 -7.49 14.86
N MET A 203 -19.64 -7.39 15.32
CA MET A 203 -20.15 -8.43 16.22
C MET A 203 -20.13 -9.73 15.40
N LYS A 204 -19.17 -10.61 15.69
CA LYS A 204 -19.28 -12.01 15.27
C LYS A 204 -20.50 -12.56 16.00
N VAL A 205 -21.57 -12.83 15.26
CA VAL A 205 -22.69 -13.68 15.69
C VAL A 205 -22.21 -15.13 15.66
#